data_AF-A0A7W8FFH7-F1
#
_entry.id   AF-A0A7W8FFH7-F1
#
_cell.length_a   1.000
_cell.length_b   1.000
_cell.length_c   1.000
_cell.angle_alpha   90.00
_cell.angle_beta   90.00
_cell.angle_gamma   90.00
#
_symmetry.space_group_name_H-M   'P 1'
#
loop_
_entity.id
_entity.type
_entity.pdbx_description
1 polymer ?
#
loop_
_entity_poly.entity_id
_entity_poly.type
_entity_poly.pdbx_seq_one_letter_code
_entity_poly.pdbx_strand_id
1 'polypeptide(L)'
;MSWCALAFILFILLPLPLQAEELLFTPKLGLQLLPELSCTSKDPAYCVRPLPQNLQVTAPVVEDPDWYVAPPGSATPKPQYVGCQSEAQYLLVLTEALQGNPVAMADLVIRAQCASATPATAYPGIPAFMRSAAFWLEWATKYTSPGWVYSRLALYGEGMGNTRSAYTRGAFLGDPKSMHAYATRWNTGTNLQWLLLSADAGYAPAAHEISRWYRFGGDKCGYTLPDSPNESKARQYLSIAMSEGYAHAFGDAVYEILVSGNAQAHLEDAYAYTQIGRALDEADNGLLLADRPLPQIKPVNLNDVLRYAKCAFMPLHQMNTEEKHFVQAAKLAKDLHPLEPQGLAAASNKATAWLLNFQKHQEAHLTAERERRDALTTQLREQCLSALAYIATVSKMRAQPLTPHDDALAASGIPSCSRAPLLP
;
A
#
# COMPACT_ATOMS: atom_id res chain seq x y z
N MET A 1 -12.05 45.25 22.47
CA MET A 1 -11.52 44.11 21.70
C MET A 1 -12.20 44.11 20.34
N SER A 2 -11.43 44.26 19.26
CA SER A 2 -11.95 44.46 17.90
C SER A 2 -12.62 43.19 17.37
N TRP A 3 -13.78 43.35 16.75
CA TRP A 3 -14.58 42.28 16.14
C TRP A 3 -13.83 41.52 15.03
N CYS A 4 -12.72 42.06 14.53
CA CYS A 4 -11.84 41.38 13.58
C CYS A 4 -11.06 40.19 14.17
N ALA A 5 -10.85 40.13 15.49
CA ALA A 5 -10.11 39.03 16.12
C ALA A 5 -10.97 37.77 16.34
N LEU A 6 -12.30 37.92 16.41
CA LEU A 6 -13.23 36.80 16.56
C LEU A 6 -13.53 36.10 15.22
N ALA A 7 -13.52 36.84 14.11
CA ALA A 7 -13.73 36.27 12.78
C ALA A 7 -12.55 35.37 12.31
N PHE A 8 -11.32 35.69 12.73
CA PHE A 8 -10.14 34.89 12.36
C PHE A 8 -10.07 33.54 13.08
N ILE A 9 -10.65 33.41 14.27
CA ILE A 9 -10.66 32.15 15.02
C ILE A 9 -11.78 31.21 14.52
N LEU A 10 -12.84 31.75 13.90
CA LEU A 10 -13.93 30.96 13.34
C LEU A 10 -13.63 30.38 11.94
N PHE A 11 -12.76 31.02 11.15
CA PHE A 11 -12.33 30.49 9.84
C PHE A 11 -11.28 29.36 9.93
N ILE A 12 -10.73 29.07 11.11
CA ILE A 12 -9.66 28.07 11.31
C ILE A 12 -10.20 26.68 11.67
N LEU A 13 -11.51 26.50 11.89
CA LEU A 13 -12.08 25.23 12.38
C LEU A 13 -13.26 24.70 11.55
N LEU A 14 -13.41 25.12 10.30
CA LEU A 14 -14.31 24.40 9.40
C LEU A 14 -13.69 23.03 9.07
N PRO A 15 -14.44 21.92 9.24
CA PRO A 15 -13.94 20.62 8.84
C PRO A 15 -13.70 20.61 7.34
N LEU A 16 -12.76 19.76 6.90
CA LEU A 16 -12.52 19.54 5.48
C LEU A 16 -13.87 19.23 4.82
N PRO A 17 -14.36 20.07 3.89
CA PRO A 17 -15.62 19.79 3.24
C PRO A 17 -15.45 18.50 2.44
N LEU A 18 -16.53 17.72 2.33
CA LEU A 18 -16.58 16.54 1.45
C LEU A 18 -16.53 16.90 -0.05
N GLN A 19 -16.09 18.12 -0.36
CA GLN A 19 -15.70 18.64 -1.66
C GLN A 19 -14.18 18.55 -1.78
N ALA A 20 -13.66 17.33 -1.80
CA ALA A 20 -12.23 17.07 -2.01
C ALA A 20 -12.04 16.20 -3.25
N GLU A 21 -12.61 16.64 -4.38
CA GLU A 21 -12.20 16.16 -5.70
C GLU A 21 -11.13 17.07 -6.32
N GLU A 22 -10.89 18.26 -5.76
CA GLU A 22 -9.94 19.22 -6.32
C GLU A 22 -9.11 19.87 -5.21
N LEU A 23 -8.26 19.09 -4.52
CA LEU A 23 -7.01 19.73 -4.15
C LEU A 23 -6.25 19.86 -5.46
N LEU A 24 -5.96 21.10 -5.89
CA LEU A 24 -4.92 21.38 -6.89
C LEU A 24 -3.56 21.03 -6.26
N PHE A 25 -3.35 19.75 -5.98
CA PHE A 25 -2.08 19.19 -5.57
C PHE A 25 -1.33 18.82 -6.84
N THR A 26 -0.16 19.41 -7.01
CA THR A 26 0.78 18.98 -8.04
C THR A 26 1.92 18.25 -7.33
N PRO A 27 2.06 16.93 -7.53
CA PRO A 27 3.17 16.17 -6.97
C PRO A 27 4.52 16.77 -7.36
N LYS A 28 5.45 16.84 -6.40
CA LYS A 28 6.82 17.30 -6.63
C LYS A 28 7.69 16.13 -7.10
N LEU A 29 7.73 15.95 -8.42
CA LEU A 29 8.50 14.89 -9.08
C LEU A 29 9.80 15.44 -9.69
N GLY A 30 10.66 14.55 -10.17
CA GLY A 30 11.92 14.92 -10.80
C GLY A 30 13.05 15.14 -9.81
N LEU A 31 14.06 15.92 -10.19
CA LEU A 31 15.19 16.22 -9.32
C LEU A 31 14.76 17.13 -8.16
N GLN A 32 14.70 16.58 -6.95
CA GLN A 32 14.32 17.28 -5.73
C GLN A 32 15.51 17.40 -4.79
N LEU A 33 15.60 18.54 -4.12
CA LEU A 33 16.52 18.77 -3.01
C LEU A 33 15.97 18.12 -1.74
N LEU A 34 16.85 17.49 -0.97
CA LEU A 34 16.50 17.03 0.36
C LEU A 34 16.09 18.25 1.22
N PRO A 35 14.92 18.22 1.88
CA PRO A 35 14.48 19.35 2.69
C PRO A 35 15.43 19.57 3.87
N GLU A 36 15.83 20.83 4.08
CA GLU A 36 16.59 21.23 5.25
C GLU A 36 15.67 21.23 6.48
N LEU A 37 15.94 20.33 7.42
CA LEU A 37 15.18 20.20 8.66
C LEU A 37 16.06 20.56 9.86
N SER A 38 15.47 21.22 10.85
CA SER A 38 16.18 21.58 12.08
C SER A 38 16.39 20.34 12.94
N CYS A 39 17.65 20.02 13.21
CA CYS A 39 18.03 18.96 14.14
C CYS A 39 17.67 19.36 15.58
N THR A 40 16.95 18.48 16.28
CA THR A 40 16.61 18.62 17.71
C THR A 40 17.30 17.59 18.59
N SER A 41 18.03 16.63 18.00
CA SER A 41 18.83 15.68 18.78
C SER A 41 20.05 16.37 19.41
N LYS A 42 20.31 16.04 20.68
CA LYS A 42 21.56 16.43 21.36
C LYS A 42 22.75 15.56 20.96
N ASP A 43 22.51 14.46 20.26
CA ASP A 43 23.54 13.59 19.70
C ASP A 43 23.83 14.02 18.24
N PRO A 44 25.00 14.61 17.94
CA PRO A 44 25.34 15.04 16.59
C PRO A 44 25.46 13.88 15.60
N ALA A 45 25.74 12.64 16.05
CA ALA A 45 25.75 11.46 15.18
C ALA A 45 24.35 11.09 14.66
N TYR A 46 23.29 11.57 15.32
CA TYR A 46 21.89 11.39 14.93
C TYR A 46 21.48 12.33 13.79
N CYS A 47 22.10 13.52 13.73
CA CYS A 47 21.79 14.56 12.76
C CYS A 47 22.77 14.64 11.59
N VAL A 48 23.88 13.91 11.67
CA VAL A 48 24.89 13.83 10.60
C VAL A 48 24.88 12.41 10.04
N ARG A 49 23.94 12.14 9.13
CA ARG A 49 24.11 11.04 8.17
C ARG A 49 24.18 11.60 6.76
N PRO A 50 25.11 11.11 5.92
CA PRO A 50 25.17 11.52 4.52
C PRO A 50 23.92 11.00 3.81
N LEU A 51 22.91 11.85 3.69
CA LEU A 51 21.82 11.65 2.76
C LEU A 51 22.21 12.29 1.42
N PRO A 52 21.87 11.70 0.27
CA PRO A 52 22.04 12.37 -1.01
C PRO A 52 21.25 13.68 -1.00
N GLN A 53 21.92 14.78 -1.31
CA GLN A 53 21.30 16.12 -1.32
C GLN A 53 20.30 16.27 -2.46
N ASN A 54 20.51 15.55 -3.57
CA ASN A 54 19.68 15.58 -4.77
C ASN A 54 19.15 14.18 -5.08
N LEU A 55 17.86 14.11 -5.40
CA LEU A 55 17.15 12.85 -5.57
C LEU A 55 16.22 12.92 -6.76
N GLN A 56 16.26 11.91 -7.61
CA GLN A 56 15.32 11.77 -8.71
C GLN A 56 14.02 11.13 -8.20
N VAL A 57 13.07 11.95 -7.77
CA VAL A 57 11.77 11.52 -7.24
C VAL A 57 10.84 11.12 -8.38
N THR A 58 10.24 9.93 -8.29
CA THR A 58 9.26 9.42 -9.24
C THR A 58 7.85 9.51 -8.69
N ALA A 59 6.84 9.41 -9.56
CA ALA A 59 5.47 9.21 -9.11
C ALA A 59 5.33 7.89 -8.33
N PRO A 60 4.36 7.78 -7.42
CA PRO A 60 3.97 6.50 -6.84
C PRO A 60 3.60 5.49 -7.94
N VAL A 61 3.97 4.23 -7.74
CA VAL A 61 3.60 3.15 -8.66
C VAL A 61 2.08 2.94 -8.60
N VAL A 62 1.41 3.04 -9.74
CA VAL A 62 -0.01 2.66 -9.87
C VAL A 62 -0.10 1.15 -9.84
N GLU A 63 -0.57 0.57 -8.74
CA GLU A 63 -0.64 -0.88 -8.58
C GLU A 63 -1.90 -1.44 -9.26
N ASP A 64 -1.77 -2.60 -9.90
CA ASP A 64 -2.91 -3.29 -10.51
C ASP A 64 -3.51 -4.29 -9.52
N PRO A 65 -4.82 -4.25 -9.21
CA PRO A 65 -5.46 -5.25 -8.36
C PRO A 65 -5.26 -6.69 -8.86
N ASP A 66 -5.13 -6.87 -10.18
CA ASP A 66 -4.95 -8.19 -10.80
C ASP A 66 -3.56 -8.80 -10.50
N TRP A 67 -2.62 -8.04 -9.94
CA TRP A 67 -1.36 -8.61 -9.46
C TRP A 67 -1.54 -9.46 -8.21
N TYR A 68 -2.55 -9.12 -7.40
CA TYR A 68 -2.77 -9.66 -6.06
C TYR A 68 -3.94 -10.62 -6.00
N VAL A 69 -5.02 -10.30 -6.71
CA VAL A 69 -6.27 -11.06 -6.69
C VAL A 69 -6.62 -11.50 -8.10
N ALA A 70 -7.30 -12.63 -8.23
CA ALA A 70 -7.78 -13.08 -9.53
C ALA A 70 -8.80 -12.05 -10.10
N PRO A 71 -8.77 -11.79 -11.43
CA PRO A 71 -9.78 -11.00 -12.10
C PRO A 71 -11.20 -11.55 -11.88
N PRO A 72 -12.26 -10.72 -11.94
CA PRO A 72 -13.62 -11.18 -11.77
C PRO A 72 -13.95 -12.15 -12.90
N GLY A 73 -14.52 -13.30 -12.55
CA GLY A 73 -14.81 -14.35 -13.52
C GLY A 73 -13.61 -15.23 -13.92
N SER A 74 -12.42 -15.00 -13.37
CA SER A 74 -11.30 -15.93 -13.53
C SER A 74 -11.57 -17.23 -12.76
N ALA A 75 -11.43 -18.36 -13.44
CA ALA A 75 -11.50 -19.69 -12.83
C ALA A 75 -10.15 -20.13 -12.22
N THR A 76 -9.07 -19.41 -12.49
CA THR A 76 -7.73 -19.77 -12.04
C THR A 76 -7.35 -18.93 -10.81
N PRO A 77 -7.12 -19.55 -9.64
CA PRO A 77 -6.63 -18.83 -8.47
C PRO A 77 -5.20 -18.34 -8.70
N LYS A 78 -4.87 -17.18 -8.14
CA LYS A 78 -3.49 -16.65 -8.16
C LYS A 78 -2.56 -17.60 -7.39
N PRO A 79 -1.32 -17.81 -7.86
CA PRO A 79 -0.34 -18.58 -7.11
C PRO A 79 0.02 -17.88 -5.80
N GLN A 80 0.49 -18.65 -4.84
CA GLN A 80 1.01 -18.11 -3.59
C GLN A 80 2.48 -17.70 -3.80
N TYR A 81 2.74 -16.40 -3.68
CA TYR A 81 4.08 -15.84 -3.78
C TYR A 81 4.83 -16.01 -2.44
N VAL A 82 5.36 -17.20 -2.19
CA VAL A 82 6.01 -17.60 -0.92
C VAL A 82 7.53 -17.83 -1.05
N GLY A 83 8.15 -17.38 -2.13
CA GLY A 83 9.59 -17.47 -2.33
C GLY A 83 10.09 -18.91 -2.31
N CYS A 84 11.01 -19.23 -1.39
CA CYS A 84 11.63 -20.56 -1.28
C CYS A 84 10.69 -21.67 -0.79
N GLN A 85 9.49 -21.34 -0.28
CA GLN A 85 8.67 -22.28 0.48
C GLN A 85 7.71 -23.15 -0.37
N SER A 86 7.67 -22.97 -1.70
CA SER A 86 6.78 -23.77 -2.55
C SER A 86 7.32 -23.98 -3.97
N GLU A 87 8.25 -24.91 -4.13
CA GLU A 87 8.84 -25.25 -5.43
C GLU A 87 7.80 -25.73 -6.46
N ALA A 88 6.76 -26.44 -6.01
CA ALA A 88 5.71 -26.97 -6.87
C ALA A 88 4.94 -25.88 -7.66
N GLN A 89 4.96 -24.63 -7.18
CA GLN A 89 4.31 -23.50 -7.83
C GLN A 89 5.20 -22.76 -8.84
N TYR A 90 6.46 -23.19 -9.05
CA TYR A 90 7.42 -22.47 -9.90
C TYR A 90 6.87 -22.16 -11.29
N LEU A 91 6.27 -23.14 -11.99
CA LEU A 91 5.71 -22.91 -13.32
C LEU A 91 4.49 -21.98 -13.32
N LEU A 92 3.68 -21.98 -12.25
CA LEU A 92 2.54 -21.07 -12.11
C LEU A 92 3.02 -19.63 -11.91
N VAL A 93 3.97 -19.42 -11.00
CA VAL A 93 4.60 -18.12 -10.76
C VAL A 93 5.33 -17.62 -12.02
N LEU A 94 6.03 -18.51 -12.72
CA LEU A 94 6.70 -18.17 -13.97
C LEU A 94 5.70 -17.76 -15.06
N THR A 95 4.55 -18.42 -15.13
CA THR A 95 3.48 -18.07 -16.09
C THR A 95 2.93 -16.68 -15.79
N GLU A 96 2.63 -16.37 -14.53
CA GLU A 96 2.18 -15.03 -14.10
C GLU A 96 3.22 -13.95 -14.39
N ALA A 97 4.51 -14.22 -14.13
CA ALA A 97 5.58 -13.28 -14.45
C ALA A 97 5.65 -13.00 -15.96
N LEU A 98 5.49 -14.03 -16.80
CA LEU A 98 5.43 -13.90 -18.27
C LEU A 98 4.12 -13.29 -18.79
N GLN A 99 3.15 -13.06 -17.91
CA GLN A 99 1.94 -12.25 -18.17
C GLN A 99 2.12 -10.81 -17.67
N GLY A 100 3.33 -10.43 -17.22
CA GLY A 100 3.64 -9.07 -16.80
C GLY A 100 3.33 -8.78 -15.33
N ASN A 101 3.19 -9.80 -14.48
CA ASN A 101 2.94 -9.61 -13.05
C ASN A 101 4.25 -9.35 -12.28
N PRO A 102 4.52 -8.11 -11.79
CA PRO A 102 5.75 -7.77 -11.09
C PRO A 102 5.85 -8.41 -9.70
N VAL A 103 4.74 -8.80 -9.07
CA VAL A 103 4.75 -9.54 -7.80
C VAL A 103 5.32 -10.94 -8.03
N ALA A 104 4.91 -11.61 -9.12
CA ALA A 104 5.45 -12.90 -9.51
C ALA A 104 6.93 -12.81 -9.89
N MET A 105 7.35 -11.73 -10.57
CA MET A 105 8.76 -11.49 -10.86
C MET A 105 9.59 -11.30 -9.58
N ALA A 106 9.09 -10.54 -8.60
CA ALA A 106 9.75 -10.41 -7.30
C ALA A 106 9.88 -11.76 -6.57
N ASP A 107 8.86 -12.62 -6.67
CA ASP A 107 8.92 -13.99 -6.13
C ASP A 107 10.02 -14.82 -6.83
N LEU A 108 10.18 -14.69 -8.15
CA LEU A 108 11.25 -15.34 -8.92
C LEU A 108 12.64 -14.82 -8.56
N VAL A 109 12.77 -13.54 -8.21
CA VAL A 109 14.04 -12.97 -7.68
C VAL A 109 14.46 -13.69 -6.40
N ILE A 110 13.52 -13.96 -5.48
CA ILE A 110 13.80 -14.72 -4.25
C ILE A 110 14.11 -16.18 -4.59
N ARG A 111 13.32 -16.81 -5.46
CA ARG A 111 13.51 -18.22 -5.86
C ARG A 111 14.87 -18.49 -6.47
N ALA A 112 15.39 -17.56 -7.27
CA ALA A 112 16.72 -17.64 -7.86
C ALA A 112 17.86 -17.63 -6.81
N GLN A 113 17.59 -17.21 -5.58
CA GLN A 113 18.55 -17.13 -4.48
C GLN A 113 18.44 -18.31 -3.50
N CYS A 114 17.41 -19.15 -3.63
CA CYS A 114 17.25 -20.33 -2.78
C CYS A 114 18.34 -21.36 -3.10
N ALA A 115 18.87 -22.03 -2.08
CA ALA A 115 19.97 -23.00 -2.21
C ALA A 115 19.60 -24.30 -2.95
N SER A 116 18.38 -24.41 -3.49
CA SER A 116 17.89 -25.64 -4.08
C SER A 116 18.29 -25.75 -5.55
N ALA A 117 19.08 -26.77 -5.89
CA ALA A 117 19.50 -27.08 -7.27
C ALA A 117 18.33 -27.58 -8.17
N THR A 118 17.13 -27.64 -7.62
CA THR A 118 15.93 -28.31 -8.14
C THR A 118 15.31 -27.68 -9.38
N PRO A 119 15.26 -26.34 -9.58
CA PRO A 119 14.57 -25.78 -10.74
C PRO A 119 15.23 -26.17 -12.07
N ALA A 120 16.55 -26.37 -12.04
CA ALA A 120 17.31 -26.67 -13.24
C ALA A 120 17.08 -28.06 -13.80
N THR A 121 17.03 -29.03 -12.89
CA THR A 121 16.74 -30.43 -13.14
C THR A 121 15.25 -30.70 -13.30
N ALA A 122 14.39 -30.02 -12.53
CA ALA A 122 12.93 -30.18 -12.62
C ALA A 122 12.35 -29.58 -13.90
N TYR A 123 12.93 -28.48 -14.40
CA TYR A 123 12.42 -27.74 -15.56
C TYR A 123 13.52 -27.44 -16.59
N PRO A 124 14.11 -28.47 -17.22
CA PRO A 124 15.26 -28.32 -18.12
C PRO A 124 14.97 -27.47 -19.36
N GLY A 125 13.71 -27.37 -19.78
CA GLY A 125 13.30 -26.54 -20.92
C GLY A 125 13.18 -25.04 -20.62
N ILE A 126 13.40 -24.61 -19.37
CA ILE A 126 13.46 -23.18 -19.02
C ILE A 126 14.89 -22.66 -19.20
N PRO A 127 15.12 -21.61 -20.01
CA PRO A 127 16.45 -21.05 -20.23
C PRO A 127 17.16 -20.62 -18.96
N ALA A 128 18.49 -20.77 -18.94
CA ALA A 128 19.31 -20.46 -17.77
C ALA A 128 19.23 -18.98 -17.35
N PHE A 129 19.13 -18.04 -18.30
CA PHE A 129 19.02 -16.61 -17.99
C PHE A 129 17.76 -16.28 -17.17
N MET A 130 16.67 -17.03 -17.35
CA MET A 130 15.43 -16.88 -16.59
C MET A 130 15.50 -17.46 -15.18
N ARG A 131 16.63 -18.06 -14.79
CA ARG A 131 16.89 -18.51 -13.42
C ARG A 131 17.75 -17.51 -12.65
N SER A 132 18.01 -16.33 -13.25
CA SER A 132 18.81 -15.27 -12.66
C SER A 132 17.93 -14.25 -11.93
N ALA A 133 18.32 -13.90 -10.71
CA ALA A 133 17.73 -12.79 -9.97
C ALA A 133 17.86 -11.47 -10.74
N ALA A 134 18.97 -11.24 -11.45
CA ALA A 134 19.21 -10.00 -12.18
C ALA A 134 18.21 -9.80 -13.33
N PHE A 135 17.87 -10.89 -14.05
CA PHE A 135 16.90 -10.84 -15.14
C PHE A 135 15.51 -10.43 -14.65
N TRP A 136 15.01 -11.08 -13.60
CA TRP A 136 13.69 -10.77 -13.05
C TRP A 136 13.63 -9.43 -12.35
N LEU A 137 14.72 -9.02 -11.70
CA LEU A 137 14.82 -7.68 -11.13
C LEU A 137 14.73 -6.61 -12.22
N GLU A 138 15.52 -6.74 -13.29
CA GLU A 138 15.48 -5.80 -14.43
C GLU A 138 14.05 -5.63 -14.96
N TRP A 139 13.37 -6.74 -15.26
CA TRP A 139 12.00 -6.69 -15.76
C TRP A 139 11.04 -6.10 -14.73
N ALA A 140 11.04 -6.57 -13.47
CA ALA A 140 10.15 -6.05 -12.44
C ALA A 140 10.27 -4.52 -12.28
N THR A 141 11.49 -3.99 -12.36
CA THR A 141 11.74 -2.54 -12.28
C THR A 141 11.18 -1.75 -13.46
N LYS A 142 11.11 -2.34 -14.67
CA LYS A 142 10.49 -1.70 -15.85
C LYS A 142 8.97 -1.58 -15.71
N TYR A 143 8.32 -2.54 -15.03
CA TYR A 143 6.88 -2.51 -14.77
C TYR A 143 6.50 -1.53 -13.65
N THR A 144 7.39 -1.38 -12.66
CA THR A 144 7.13 -0.65 -11.41
C THR A 144 8.23 0.39 -11.16
N SER A 145 9.06 0.17 -10.14
CA SER A 145 10.27 0.92 -9.83
C SER A 145 11.23 0.01 -9.06
N PRO A 146 12.55 0.28 -9.05
CA PRO A 146 13.50 -0.46 -8.22
C PRO A 146 13.11 -0.48 -6.74
N GLY A 147 12.67 0.67 -6.22
CA GLY A 147 12.26 0.78 -4.84
C GLY A 147 11.07 -0.11 -4.52
N TRP A 148 10.01 -0.06 -5.33
CA TRP A 148 8.81 -0.86 -5.11
C TRP A 148 9.15 -2.35 -5.04
N VAL A 149 10.03 -2.83 -5.93
CA VAL A 149 10.47 -4.24 -5.94
C VAL A 149 11.21 -4.58 -4.64
N TYR A 150 12.16 -3.75 -4.18
CA TYR A 150 12.85 -4.02 -2.92
C TYR A 150 11.91 -3.97 -1.71
N SER A 151 10.96 -3.03 -1.68
CA SER A 151 9.89 -3.00 -0.67
C SER A 151 9.11 -4.31 -0.62
N ARG A 152 8.80 -4.89 -1.79
CA ARG A 152 8.15 -6.20 -1.90
C ARG A 152 9.06 -7.34 -1.41
N LEU A 153 10.33 -7.33 -1.81
CA LEU A 153 11.31 -8.35 -1.40
C LEU A 153 11.53 -8.37 0.13
N ALA A 154 11.39 -7.22 0.82
CA ALA A 154 11.47 -7.17 2.29
C ALA A 154 10.34 -7.92 3.02
N LEU A 155 9.28 -8.33 2.33
CA LEU A 155 8.24 -9.19 2.92
C LEU A 155 8.70 -10.64 3.08
N TYR A 156 9.74 -11.04 2.35
CA TYR A 156 10.36 -12.36 2.44
C TYR A 156 11.52 -12.30 3.44
N GLY A 157 11.62 -13.30 4.32
CA GLY A 157 12.71 -13.38 5.30
C GLY A 157 14.08 -13.41 4.60
N GLU A 158 14.16 -14.13 3.48
CA GLU A 158 15.33 -14.29 2.62
C GLU A 158 15.69 -13.00 1.86
N GLY A 159 14.68 -12.18 1.53
CA GLY A 159 14.87 -10.89 0.86
C GLY A 159 15.28 -9.76 1.80
N MET A 160 15.05 -9.90 3.11
CA MET A 160 15.23 -8.84 4.10
C MET A 160 16.67 -8.32 4.17
N GLY A 161 17.69 -9.20 4.08
CA GLY A 161 19.11 -8.80 4.12
C GLY A 161 19.56 -8.02 2.89
N ASN A 162 19.18 -8.49 1.70
CA ASN A 162 19.48 -7.82 0.43
C ASN A 162 18.74 -6.50 0.31
N THR A 163 17.47 -6.48 0.74
CA THR A 163 16.69 -5.25 0.81
C THR A 163 17.26 -4.27 1.83
N ARG A 164 17.72 -4.71 3.01
CA ARG A 164 18.39 -3.82 3.99
C ARG A 164 19.67 -3.22 3.41
N SER A 165 20.47 -4.01 2.70
CA SER A 165 21.68 -3.53 2.02
C SER A 165 21.38 -2.58 0.85
N ALA A 166 20.29 -2.81 0.11
CA ALA A 166 19.81 -1.86 -0.90
C ALA A 166 19.35 -0.56 -0.23
N TYR A 167 18.64 -0.69 0.89
CA TYR A 167 18.13 0.41 1.72
C TYR A 167 19.24 1.33 2.27
N THR A 168 20.36 0.76 2.68
CA THR A 168 21.50 1.55 3.18
C THR A 168 22.36 2.16 2.07
N ARG A 169 22.34 1.59 0.85
CA ARG A 169 23.11 2.08 -0.31
C ARG A 169 22.36 3.12 -1.16
N GLY A 170 21.11 3.40 -0.83
CA GLY A 170 20.31 4.39 -1.54
C GLY A 170 19.78 3.95 -2.92
N ALA A 171 19.82 2.64 -3.24
CA ALA A 171 19.47 2.11 -4.57
C ALA A 171 17.97 2.24 -4.96
N PHE A 172 17.13 2.68 -4.02
CA PHE A 172 15.67 2.80 -4.09
C PHE A 172 15.23 4.26 -3.90
N LEU A 173 16.17 5.17 -3.67
CA LEU A 173 15.87 6.56 -3.35
C LEU A 173 15.21 7.22 -4.55
N GLY A 174 14.12 7.95 -4.29
CA GLY A 174 13.27 8.54 -5.31
C GLY A 174 11.92 7.87 -5.48
N ASP A 175 11.76 6.59 -5.11
CA ASP A 175 10.46 5.92 -5.08
C ASP A 175 9.69 6.24 -3.79
N PRO A 176 8.50 6.87 -3.85
CA PRO A 176 7.81 7.34 -2.66
C PRO A 176 7.45 6.24 -1.65
N LYS A 177 7.00 5.07 -2.12
CA LYS A 177 6.66 3.92 -1.27
C LYS A 177 7.87 3.42 -0.51
N SER A 178 9.02 3.38 -1.16
CA SER A 178 10.28 2.89 -0.57
C SER A 178 10.90 3.90 0.38
N MET A 179 10.80 5.19 0.07
CA MET A 179 11.16 6.27 0.99
C MET A 179 10.34 6.17 2.29
N HIS A 180 9.03 5.96 2.18
CA HIS A 180 8.14 5.73 3.33
C HIS A 180 8.49 4.45 4.10
N ALA A 181 8.64 3.31 3.40
CA ALA A 181 8.97 2.03 4.04
C ALA A 181 10.33 2.09 4.76
N TYR A 182 11.31 2.79 4.19
CA TYR A 182 12.59 3.03 4.84
C TYR A 182 12.43 3.89 6.10
N ALA A 183 11.72 5.02 5.97
CA ALA A 183 11.50 5.98 7.04
C ALA A 183 10.73 5.39 8.23
N THR A 184 9.84 4.43 8.00
CA THR A 184 8.99 3.85 9.05
C THR A 184 9.56 2.56 9.67
N ARG A 185 10.33 1.76 8.91
CA ARG A 185 10.87 0.48 9.41
C ARG A 185 12.21 0.61 10.11
N TRP A 186 13.06 1.52 9.67
CA TRP A 186 14.42 1.65 10.17
C TRP A 186 14.53 2.96 10.95
N ASN A 187 14.12 2.95 12.22
CA ASN A 187 14.12 4.12 13.11
C ASN A 187 15.52 4.75 13.25
N THR A 188 15.88 5.57 12.26
CA THR A 188 17.12 6.34 12.20
C THR A 188 16.67 7.78 12.13
N GLY A 189 17.21 8.67 12.96
CA GLY A 189 16.63 10.01 13.12
C GLY A 189 16.43 10.80 11.82
N THR A 190 17.16 10.49 10.76
CA THR A 190 17.09 11.10 9.42
C THR A 190 15.88 10.70 8.57
N ASN A 191 14.82 10.15 9.16
CA ASN A 191 13.68 9.57 8.43
C ASN A 191 12.64 10.60 7.99
N LEU A 192 12.60 11.77 8.62
CA LEU A 192 11.57 12.78 8.38
C LEU A 192 11.71 13.46 7.01
N GLN A 193 12.94 13.67 6.53
CA GLN A 193 13.17 14.22 5.18
C GLN A 193 12.63 13.30 4.08
N TRP A 194 12.86 11.99 4.20
CA TRP A 194 12.38 10.98 3.26
C TRP A 194 10.86 10.88 3.28
N LEU A 195 10.28 10.92 4.47
CA LEU A 195 8.85 10.91 4.66
C LEU A 195 8.20 12.16 4.02
N LEU A 196 8.82 13.34 4.18
CA LEU A 196 8.33 14.58 3.59
C LEU A 196 8.43 14.56 2.06
N LEU A 197 9.55 14.09 1.48
CA LEU A 197 9.67 13.93 0.03
C LEU A 197 8.66 12.92 -0.53
N SER A 198 8.40 11.83 0.20
CA SER A 198 7.40 10.83 -0.17
C SER A 198 5.97 11.43 -0.16
N ALA A 199 5.64 12.21 0.87
CA ALA A 199 4.37 12.93 0.95
C ALA A 199 4.22 13.97 -0.17
N ASP A 200 5.27 14.75 -0.44
CA ASP A 200 5.31 15.75 -1.51
C ASP A 200 5.23 15.12 -2.91
N ALA A 201 5.59 13.84 -3.06
CA ALA A 201 5.40 13.06 -4.27
C ALA A 201 3.99 12.48 -4.41
N GLY A 202 3.11 12.69 -3.42
CA GLY A 202 1.72 12.21 -3.44
C GLY A 202 1.52 10.81 -2.85
N TYR A 203 2.46 10.28 -2.07
CA TYR A 203 2.25 8.97 -1.44
C TYR A 203 1.37 9.09 -0.20
N ALA A 204 0.15 8.55 -0.28
CA ALA A 204 -0.92 8.74 0.71
C ALA A 204 -0.53 8.38 2.15
N PRO A 205 0.11 7.22 2.44
CA PRO A 205 0.54 6.89 3.80
C PRO A 205 1.56 7.88 4.37
N ALA A 206 2.49 8.36 3.54
CA ALA A 206 3.46 9.37 3.97
C ALA A 206 2.80 10.73 4.22
N ALA A 207 1.87 11.15 3.36
CA ALA A 207 1.11 12.37 3.55
C ALA A 207 0.30 12.34 4.86
N HIS A 208 -0.34 11.22 5.18
CA HIS A 208 -1.02 11.04 6.46
C HIS A 208 -0.07 11.18 7.67
N GLU A 209 1.11 10.56 7.62
CA GLU A 209 2.09 10.71 8.70
C GLU A 209 2.58 12.17 8.82
N ILE A 210 2.92 12.83 7.71
CA ILE A 210 3.36 14.22 7.71
C ILE A 210 2.28 15.18 8.22
N SER A 211 1.01 14.93 7.89
CA SER A 211 -0.13 15.66 8.46
C SER A 211 -0.08 15.65 9.99
N ARG A 212 0.07 14.45 10.58
CA ARG A 212 0.15 14.28 12.03
C ARG A 212 1.39 14.94 12.62
N TRP A 213 2.54 14.88 11.94
CA TRP A 213 3.75 15.57 12.38
C TRP A 213 3.55 17.09 12.45
N TYR A 214 2.92 17.71 11.44
CA TYR A 214 2.57 19.13 11.49
C TYR A 214 1.55 19.46 12.57
N ARG A 215 0.72 18.50 12.96
CA ARG A 215 -0.33 18.72 13.97
C ARG A 215 0.17 18.60 15.41
N PHE A 216 0.93 17.55 15.71
CA PHE A 216 1.30 17.19 17.08
C PHE A 216 2.76 17.51 17.42
N GLY A 217 3.54 17.95 16.44
CA GLY A 217 4.99 17.89 16.55
C GLY A 217 5.48 16.44 16.58
N GLY A 218 6.78 16.22 16.45
CA GLY A 218 7.32 14.88 16.59
C GLY A 218 8.54 14.85 17.48
N ASP A 219 8.35 14.28 18.67
CA ASP A 219 9.33 14.38 19.76
C ASP A 219 10.43 13.30 19.71
N LYS A 220 10.44 12.44 18.67
CA LYS A 220 11.22 11.18 18.71
C LYS A 220 12.12 10.89 17.51
N CYS A 221 12.12 11.70 16.45
CA CYS A 221 13.02 11.46 15.31
C CYS A 221 14.31 12.31 15.37
N GLY A 222 14.40 13.33 16.23
CA GLY A 222 15.56 14.21 16.29
C GLY A 222 15.60 15.30 15.21
N TYR A 223 14.50 15.49 14.46
CA TYR A 223 14.26 16.61 13.54
C TYR A 223 12.86 17.19 13.76
N THR A 224 12.64 18.45 13.38
CA THR A 224 11.30 19.06 13.29
C THR A 224 10.98 19.45 11.85
N LEU A 225 9.69 19.44 11.53
CA LEU A 225 9.21 20.08 10.30
C LEU A 225 9.28 21.61 10.44
N PRO A 226 9.48 22.37 9.34
CA PRO A 226 9.50 23.82 9.35
C PRO A 226 8.13 24.37 9.75
N ASP A 227 8.11 25.32 10.69
CA ASP A 227 6.90 25.96 11.21
C ASP A 227 5.95 25.02 11.97
N SER A 228 6.39 23.84 12.38
CA SER A 228 5.57 22.92 13.18
C SER A 228 5.42 23.43 14.63
N PRO A 229 4.22 23.35 15.25
CA PRO A 229 2.96 22.87 14.68
C PRO A 229 2.29 23.87 13.71
N ASN A 230 1.74 23.35 12.60
CA ASN A 230 1.07 24.13 11.57
C ASN A 230 -0.21 23.42 11.08
N GLU A 231 -1.37 23.84 11.58
CA GLU A 231 -2.67 23.25 11.27
C GLU A 231 -3.03 23.35 9.77
N SER A 232 -2.63 24.43 9.08
CA SER A 232 -2.89 24.57 7.65
C SER A 232 -2.13 23.54 6.82
N LYS A 233 -0.84 23.31 7.14
CA LYS A 233 -0.04 22.27 6.49
C LYS A 233 -0.56 20.88 6.86
N ALA A 234 -0.95 20.65 8.11
CA ALA A 234 -1.54 19.39 8.54
C ALA A 234 -2.76 19.03 7.68
N ARG A 235 -3.72 19.96 7.51
CA ARG A 235 -4.90 19.76 6.66
C ARG A 235 -4.58 19.55 5.19
N GLN A 236 -3.59 20.26 4.65
CA GLN A 236 -3.15 20.07 3.27
C GLN A 236 -2.70 18.62 3.04
N TYR A 237 -1.83 18.09 3.90
CA TYR A 237 -1.36 16.72 3.77
C TYR A 237 -2.43 15.67 4.11
N LEU A 238 -3.35 15.98 5.03
CA LEU A 238 -4.50 15.11 5.30
C LEU A 238 -5.39 14.98 4.05
N SER A 239 -5.64 16.09 3.36
CA SER A 239 -6.41 16.09 2.12
C SER A 239 -5.73 15.30 1.00
N ILE A 240 -4.40 15.36 0.87
CA ILE A 240 -3.64 14.52 -0.08
C ILE A 240 -3.85 13.05 0.26
N ALA A 241 -3.74 12.67 1.53
CA ALA A 241 -3.93 11.28 1.94
C ALA A 241 -5.36 10.79 1.66
N MET A 242 -6.38 11.64 1.88
CA MET A 242 -7.78 11.31 1.60
C MET A 242 -8.06 11.20 0.09
N SER A 243 -7.55 12.12 -0.73
CA SER A 243 -7.77 12.10 -2.19
C SER A 243 -7.15 10.86 -2.83
N GLU A 244 -6.05 10.38 -2.28
CA GLU A 244 -5.37 9.15 -2.70
C GLU A 244 -5.94 7.88 -2.03
N GLY A 245 -7.06 7.97 -1.30
CA GLY A 245 -7.80 6.81 -0.81
C GLY A 245 -7.22 6.14 0.44
N TYR A 246 -6.36 6.81 1.22
CA TYR A 246 -5.82 6.23 2.44
C TYR A 246 -6.87 6.23 3.56
N ALA A 247 -7.37 5.04 3.91
CA ALA A 247 -8.53 4.88 4.79
C ALA A 247 -8.33 5.53 6.17
N HIS A 248 -7.15 5.37 6.78
CA HIS A 248 -6.87 5.94 8.10
C HIS A 248 -6.96 7.48 8.14
N ALA A 249 -6.70 8.17 7.03
CA ALA A 249 -6.84 9.63 6.95
C ALA A 249 -8.29 10.09 7.17
N PHE A 250 -9.28 9.27 6.78
CA PHE A 250 -10.68 9.57 7.04
C PHE A 250 -11.01 9.53 8.54
N GLY A 251 -10.35 8.68 9.32
CA GLY A 251 -10.56 8.66 10.76
C GLY A 251 -10.02 9.91 11.46
N ASP A 252 -8.88 10.45 10.99
CA ASP A 252 -8.37 11.75 11.44
C ASP A 252 -9.35 12.87 11.08
N ALA A 253 -9.91 12.89 9.86
CA ALA A 253 -10.92 13.87 9.45
C ALA A 253 -12.22 13.78 10.28
N VAL A 254 -12.69 12.56 10.59
CA VAL A 254 -13.83 12.35 11.50
C VAL A 254 -13.52 12.94 12.87
N TYR A 255 -12.31 12.73 13.38
CA TYR A 255 -11.92 13.28 14.66
C TYR A 255 -11.96 14.82 14.65
N GLU A 256 -11.43 15.47 13.60
CA GLU A 256 -11.48 16.94 13.46
C GLU A 256 -12.89 17.49 13.61
N ILE A 257 -13.86 16.83 12.96
CA ILE A 257 -15.27 17.19 13.08
C ILE A 257 -15.73 17.07 14.53
N LEU A 258 -15.45 15.93 15.17
CA LEU A 258 -15.95 15.63 16.51
C LEU A 258 -15.39 16.55 17.59
N VAL A 259 -14.14 17.02 17.46
CA VAL A 259 -13.56 18.00 18.41
C VAL A 259 -13.94 19.45 18.13
N SER A 260 -14.54 19.72 16.97
CA SER A 260 -14.91 21.09 16.60
C SER A 260 -16.04 21.62 17.47
N GLY A 261 -16.04 22.93 17.71
CA GLY A 261 -17.12 23.59 18.46
C GLY A 261 -18.51 23.54 17.79
N ASN A 262 -18.59 23.03 16.55
CA ASN A 262 -19.83 22.89 15.77
C ASN A 262 -20.01 21.46 15.24
N ALA A 263 -19.53 20.46 15.98
CA ALA A 263 -19.53 19.05 15.57
C ALA A 263 -20.91 18.54 15.11
N GLN A 264 -21.99 18.97 15.77
CA GLN A 264 -23.36 18.56 15.42
C GLN A 264 -23.76 18.96 13.99
N ALA A 265 -23.36 20.16 13.53
CA ALA A 265 -23.69 20.64 12.19
C ALA A 265 -22.95 19.89 11.07
N HIS A 266 -21.82 19.27 11.40
CA HIS A 266 -20.97 18.53 10.46
C HIS A 266 -21.02 17.02 10.69
N LEU A 267 -21.96 16.55 11.52
CA LEU A 267 -22.06 15.14 11.88
C LEU A 267 -22.37 14.28 10.65
N GLU A 268 -23.10 14.80 9.67
CA GLU A 268 -23.33 14.11 8.38
C GLU A 268 -22.03 13.77 7.65
N ASP A 269 -21.06 14.69 7.62
CA ASP A 269 -19.77 14.46 6.98
C ASP A 269 -18.93 13.45 7.77
N ALA A 270 -19.01 13.46 9.11
CA ALA A 270 -18.35 12.45 9.94
C ALA A 270 -18.88 11.03 9.70
N TYR A 271 -20.19 10.89 9.48
CA TYR A 271 -20.80 9.62 9.08
C TYR A 271 -20.32 9.19 7.69
N ALA A 272 -20.31 10.12 6.72
CA ALA A 272 -19.85 9.85 5.36
C ALA A 272 -18.37 9.43 5.33
N TYR A 273 -17.48 10.15 6.02
CA TYR A 273 -16.06 9.79 6.14
C TYR A 273 -15.85 8.43 6.82
N THR A 274 -16.63 8.10 7.85
CA THR A 274 -16.58 6.78 8.48
C THR A 274 -16.96 5.66 7.49
N GLN A 275 -17.97 5.90 6.66
CA GLN A 275 -18.41 4.95 5.63
C GLN A 275 -17.37 4.80 4.51
N ILE A 276 -16.82 5.90 4.00
CA ILE A 276 -15.76 5.91 3.00
C ILE A 276 -14.54 5.15 3.51
N GLY A 277 -14.03 5.51 4.69
CA GLY A 277 -12.85 4.89 5.27
C GLY A 277 -13.02 3.39 5.48
N ARG A 278 -14.17 2.92 5.99
CA ARG A 278 -14.47 1.48 6.11
C ARG A 278 -14.52 0.76 4.76
N ALA A 279 -15.12 1.39 3.75
CA ALA A 279 -15.18 0.83 2.40
C ALA A 279 -13.78 0.70 1.79
N LEU A 280 -12.91 1.71 1.99
CA LEU A 280 -11.53 1.68 1.55
C LEU A 280 -10.69 0.64 2.31
N ASP A 281 -10.87 0.50 3.62
CA ASP A 281 -10.21 -0.54 4.44
C ASP A 281 -10.56 -1.95 3.94
N GLU A 282 -11.85 -2.20 3.63
CA GLU A 282 -12.32 -3.48 3.07
C GLU A 282 -11.75 -3.75 1.66
N ALA A 283 -11.34 -2.70 0.94
CA ALA A 283 -10.82 -2.73 -0.41
C ALA A 283 -9.30 -2.46 -0.50
N ASP A 284 -8.55 -2.71 0.57
CA ASP A 284 -7.09 -2.49 0.66
C ASP A 284 -6.66 -1.06 0.27
N ASN A 285 -7.20 -0.07 1.00
CA ASN A 285 -7.02 1.36 0.73
C ASN A 285 -7.43 1.77 -0.69
N GLY A 286 -8.51 1.17 -1.19
CA GLY A 286 -9.04 1.50 -2.51
C GLY A 286 -8.36 0.81 -3.68
N LEU A 287 -7.26 0.06 -3.46
CA LEU A 287 -6.58 -0.71 -4.50
C LEU A 287 -7.54 -1.66 -5.23
N LEU A 288 -8.43 -2.31 -4.47
CA LEU A 288 -9.38 -3.29 -5.01
C LEU A 288 -10.66 -2.64 -5.57
N LEU A 289 -10.73 -1.31 -5.70
CA LEU A 289 -11.90 -0.65 -6.30
C LEU A 289 -11.80 -0.52 -7.81
N ALA A 290 -10.60 -0.48 -8.41
CA ALA A 290 -10.47 -0.40 -9.85
C ALA A 290 -10.97 -1.68 -10.54
N ASP A 291 -11.86 -1.55 -11.53
CA ASP A 291 -12.49 -2.67 -12.27
C ASP A 291 -13.20 -3.70 -11.37
N ARG A 292 -13.71 -3.26 -10.22
CA ARG A 292 -14.45 -4.09 -9.28
C ARG A 292 -15.72 -3.35 -8.85
N PRO A 293 -16.82 -4.05 -8.56
CA PRO A 293 -17.98 -3.40 -7.98
C PRO A 293 -17.61 -2.68 -6.67
N LEU A 294 -18.17 -1.49 -6.45
CA LEU A 294 -18.02 -0.83 -5.16
C LEU A 294 -18.50 -1.76 -4.03
N PRO A 295 -17.78 -1.84 -2.90
CA PRO A 295 -18.24 -2.56 -1.74
C PRO A 295 -19.56 -1.97 -1.25
N GLN A 296 -20.43 -2.83 -0.72
CA GLN A 296 -21.69 -2.38 -0.18
C GLN A 296 -21.43 -1.47 1.03
N ILE A 297 -21.87 -0.21 0.93
CA ILE A 297 -21.77 0.73 2.06
C ILE A 297 -22.69 0.25 3.18
N LYS A 298 -22.07 -0.13 4.30
CA LYS A 298 -22.79 -0.55 5.50
C LYS A 298 -23.29 0.69 6.25
N PRO A 299 -24.56 0.72 6.69
CA PRO A 299 -25.03 1.76 7.59
C PRO A 299 -24.16 1.82 8.86
N VAL A 300 -23.87 3.03 9.33
CA VAL A 300 -23.10 3.25 10.56
C VAL A 300 -23.93 4.05 11.55
N ASN A 301 -23.70 3.84 12.85
CA ASN A 301 -24.33 4.63 13.92
C ASN A 301 -23.30 5.57 14.59
N LEU A 302 -23.75 6.39 15.55
CA LEU A 302 -22.86 7.36 16.21
C LEU A 302 -21.70 6.67 16.95
N ASN A 303 -21.93 5.51 17.55
CA ASN A 303 -20.87 4.74 18.21
C ASN A 303 -19.82 4.23 17.22
N ASP A 304 -20.23 3.91 15.99
CA ASP A 304 -19.31 3.55 14.92
C ASP A 304 -18.41 4.71 14.53
N VAL A 305 -18.98 5.91 14.38
CA VAL A 305 -18.24 7.15 14.05
C VAL A 305 -17.23 7.48 15.16
N LEU A 306 -17.68 7.47 16.42
CA LEU A 306 -16.82 7.72 17.58
C LEU A 306 -15.69 6.70 17.69
N ARG A 307 -15.94 5.42 17.37
CA ARG A 307 -14.94 4.36 17.38
C ARG A 307 -13.96 4.48 16.23
N TYR A 308 -14.44 4.82 15.03
CA TYR A 308 -13.60 4.99 13.86
C TYR A 308 -12.58 6.11 14.06
N ALA A 309 -13.04 7.25 14.58
CA ALA A 309 -12.17 8.36 15.00
C ALA A 309 -11.06 7.89 15.95
N LYS A 310 -11.40 7.10 16.98
CA LYS A 310 -10.42 6.58 17.96
C LYS A 310 -9.39 5.63 17.35
N CYS A 311 -9.81 4.78 16.39
CA CYS A 311 -8.92 3.80 15.78
C CYS A 311 -7.83 4.43 14.91
N ALA A 312 -8.09 5.57 14.27
CA ALA A 312 -7.08 6.29 13.50
C ALA A 312 -5.93 6.85 14.36
N PHE A 313 -6.18 7.12 15.65
CA PHE A 313 -5.15 7.62 16.56
C PHE A 313 -4.25 6.55 17.17
N MET A 314 -4.60 5.26 17.11
CA MET A 314 -3.72 4.21 17.63
C MET A 314 -2.44 4.18 16.78
N PRO A 315 -1.26 4.59 17.29
CA PRO A 315 -0.09 4.62 16.47
C PRO A 315 0.60 3.26 16.53
N LEU A 316 1.28 2.94 15.43
CA LEU A 316 2.36 1.94 15.38
C LEU A 316 3.58 2.36 16.25
N HIS A 317 3.53 3.51 16.93
CA HIS A 317 4.61 4.12 17.72
C HIS A 317 4.07 4.61 19.09
N GLN A 318 4.94 4.76 20.09
CA GLN A 318 4.53 5.22 21.42
C GLN A 318 4.05 6.68 21.39
N MET A 319 2.73 6.90 21.55
CA MET A 319 2.11 8.24 21.61
C MET A 319 2.82 9.17 22.61
N ASN A 320 3.03 10.44 22.25
CA ASN A 320 3.44 11.48 23.20
C ASN A 320 2.24 11.93 24.08
N THR A 321 2.50 12.82 25.04
CA THR A 321 1.47 13.29 26.00
C THR A 321 0.39 14.12 25.30
N GLU A 322 0.73 14.88 24.27
CA GLU A 322 -0.19 15.72 23.51
C GLU A 322 -1.13 14.88 22.64
N GLU A 323 -0.62 13.84 21.97
CA GLU A 323 -1.40 12.83 21.26
C GLU A 323 -2.36 12.09 22.21
N LYS A 324 -1.92 11.75 23.43
CA LYS A 324 -2.79 11.12 24.44
C LYS A 324 -3.91 12.04 24.92
N HIS A 325 -3.66 13.35 25.01
CA HIS A 325 -4.69 14.33 25.34
C HIS A 325 -5.69 14.50 24.19
N PHE A 326 -5.23 14.45 22.95
CA PHE A 326 -6.07 14.40 21.75
C PHE A 326 -6.97 13.15 21.76
N VAL A 327 -6.45 11.99 22.13
CA VAL A 327 -7.20 10.72 22.21
C VAL A 327 -8.27 10.68 23.33
N GLN A 328 -8.46 11.75 24.14
CA GLN A 328 -9.57 11.86 25.09
C GLN A 328 -10.94 12.07 24.42
N ALA A 329 -11.28 11.19 23.48
CA ALA A 329 -12.54 11.09 22.77
C ALA A 329 -13.75 10.80 23.68
N ALA A 330 -13.53 10.53 24.98
CA ALA A 330 -14.60 10.42 25.97
C ALA A 330 -15.34 11.76 26.21
N LYS A 331 -14.73 12.90 25.88
CA LYS A 331 -15.39 14.21 25.93
C LYS A 331 -16.19 14.55 24.66
N LEU A 332 -15.99 13.83 23.55
CA LEU A 332 -16.58 14.15 22.24
C LEU A 332 -18.07 13.80 22.12
N ALA A 333 -18.55 12.85 22.92
CA ALA A 333 -19.89 12.30 22.76
C ALA A 333 -20.96 12.97 23.64
N LYS A 334 -20.56 13.85 24.56
CA LYS A 334 -21.43 14.21 25.70
C LYS A 334 -22.70 14.96 25.29
N ASP A 335 -22.67 15.65 24.15
CA ASP A 335 -23.76 16.51 23.68
C ASP A 335 -24.12 16.28 22.19
N LEU A 336 -23.66 15.18 21.58
CA LEU A 336 -23.97 14.85 20.19
C LEU A 336 -25.25 14.01 20.09
N HIS A 337 -26.17 14.45 19.24
CA HIS A 337 -27.38 13.71 18.90
C HIS A 337 -27.17 12.90 17.61
N PRO A 338 -27.52 11.60 17.59
CA PRO A 338 -27.46 10.80 16.37
C PRO A 338 -28.24 11.44 15.22
N LEU A 339 -27.77 11.24 13.99
CA LEU A 339 -28.50 11.69 12.81
C LEU A 339 -29.85 10.99 12.68
N GLU A 340 -30.87 11.78 12.32
CA GLU A 340 -32.16 11.29 11.87
C GLU A 340 -32.02 10.46 10.57
N PRO A 341 -32.98 9.60 10.23
CA PRO A 341 -32.92 8.74 9.04
C PRO A 341 -32.58 9.49 7.73
N GLN A 342 -33.08 10.72 7.58
CA GLN A 342 -32.78 11.56 6.42
C GLN A 342 -31.30 11.95 6.34
N GLY A 343 -30.68 12.31 7.48
CA GLY A 343 -29.25 12.62 7.56
C GLY A 343 -28.37 11.39 7.34
N LEU A 344 -28.80 10.21 7.83
CA LEU A 344 -28.10 8.94 7.54
C LEU A 344 -28.12 8.60 6.04
N ALA A 345 -29.24 8.82 5.37
CA ALA A 345 -29.36 8.63 3.93
C ALA A 345 -28.50 9.64 3.15
N ALA A 346 -28.50 10.91 3.57
CA ALA A 346 -27.66 11.96 2.95
C ALA A 346 -26.16 11.65 3.09
N ALA A 347 -25.70 11.24 4.27
CA ALA A 347 -24.32 10.80 4.49
C ALA A 347 -23.94 9.60 3.59
N SER A 348 -24.84 8.63 3.48
CA SER A 348 -24.62 7.44 2.63
C SER A 348 -24.54 7.79 1.14
N ASN A 349 -25.38 8.73 0.69
CA ASN A 349 -25.34 9.23 -0.69
C ASN A 349 -24.04 9.99 -0.98
N LYS A 350 -23.58 10.82 -0.03
CA LYS A 350 -22.29 11.53 -0.10
C LYS A 350 -21.12 10.55 -0.18
N ALA A 351 -21.08 9.54 0.69
CA ALA A 351 -20.04 8.52 0.68
C ALA A 351 -20.02 7.72 -0.63
N THR A 352 -21.21 7.33 -1.13
CA THR A 352 -21.33 6.62 -2.42
C THR A 352 -20.81 7.46 -3.57
N ALA A 353 -21.22 8.74 -3.65
CA ALA A 353 -20.78 9.64 -4.71
C ALA A 353 -19.26 9.81 -4.69
N TRP A 354 -18.67 10.00 -3.51
CA TRP A 354 -17.21 10.11 -3.35
C TRP A 354 -16.49 8.84 -3.83
N LEU A 355 -16.95 7.65 -3.41
CA LEU A 355 -16.34 6.37 -3.80
C LEU A 355 -16.44 6.10 -5.30
N LEU A 356 -17.58 6.41 -5.93
CA LEU A 356 -17.75 6.28 -7.39
C LEU A 356 -16.77 7.19 -8.15
N ASN A 357 -16.63 8.42 -7.68
CA ASN A 357 -15.72 9.39 -8.27
C ASN A 357 -14.26 8.96 -8.09
N PHE A 358 -13.87 8.54 -6.88
CA PHE A 358 -12.54 8.01 -6.59
C PHE A 358 -12.21 6.79 -7.48
N GLN A 359 -13.14 5.84 -7.59
CA GLN A 359 -13.01 4.67 -8.46
C GLN A 359 -12.73 5.07 -9.92
N LYS A 360 -13.53 6.00 -10.46
CA LYS A 360 -13.36 6.48 -11.84
C LYS A 360 -11.98 7.10 -12.09
N HIS A 361 -11.45 7.85 -11.12
CA HIS A 361 -10.10 8.41 -11.22
C HIS A 361 -9.03 7.31 -11.22
N GLN A 362 -9.14 6.33 -10.32
CA GLN A 362 -8.22 5.19 -10.25
C GLN A 362 -8.22 4.38 -11.56
N GLU A 363 -9.40 4.11 -12.13
CA GLU A 363 -9.55 3.39 -13.40
C GLU A 363 -8.89 4.13 -14.57
N ALA A 364 -8.99 5.46 -14.61
CA ALA A 364 -8.34 6.27 -15.64
C ALA A 364 -6.81 6.16 -15.57
N HIS A 365 -6.22 6.25 -14.36
CA HIS A 365 -4.79 6.07 -14.16
C HIS A 365 -4.32 4.65 -14.47
N LEU A 366 -5.09 3.64 -14.06
CA LEU A 366 -4.77 2.24 -14.27
C LEU A 366 -4.79 1.86 -15.76
N THR A 367 -5.76 2.38 -16.52
CA THR A 367 -5.88 2.11 -17.96
C THR A 367 -4.62 2.49 -18.73
N ALA A 368 -4.13 3.73 -18.53
CA ALA A 368 -2.91 4.20 -19.19
C ALA A 368 -1.67 3.38 -18.80
N GLU A 369 -1.57 2.98 -17.53
CA GLU A 369 -0.46 2.15 -17.06
C GLU A 369 -0.53 0.71 -17.59
N ARG A 370 -1.73 0.13 -17.75
CA ARG A 370 -1.90 -1.18 -18.38
C ARG A 370 -1.43 -1.18 -19.84
N GLU A 371 -1.80 -0.17 -20.62
CA GLU A 371 -1.34 -0.05 -22.01
C GLU A 371 0.19 -0.03 -22.11
N ARG A 372 0.85 0.75 -21.24
CA ARG A 372 2.33 0.78 -21.16
C ARG A 372 2.90 -0.59 -20.79
N ARG A 373 2.29 -1.28 -19.82
CA ARG A 373 2.74 -2.59 -19.32
C ARG A 373 2.51 -3.70 -20.34
N ASP A 374 1.46 -3.64 -21.14
CA ASP A 374 1.18 -4.60 -22.20
C ASP A 374 2.25 -4.57 -23.30
N ALA A 375 2.74 -3.36 -23.63
CA ALA A 375 3.88 -3.22 -24.54
C ALA A 375 5.16 -3.86 -23.97
N LEU A 376 5.43 -3.69 -22.66
CA LEU A 376 6.55 -4.36 -21.98
C LEU A 376 6.35 -5.89 -21.93
N THR A 377 5.12 -6.35 -21.71
CA THR A 377 4.78 -7.78 -21.67
C THR A 377 5.00 -8.44 -23.01
N THR A 378 4.68 -7.77 -24.10
CA THR A 378 5.01 -8.25 -25.45
C THR A 378 6.52 -8.45 -25.61
N GLN A 379 7.34 -7.45 -25.24
CA GLN A 379 8.80 -7.55 -25.34
C GLN A 379 9.39 -8.66 -24.45
N LEU A 380 8.91 -8.79 -23.21
CA LEU A 380 9.32 -9.85 -22.29
C LEU A 380 9.03 -11.24 -22.90
N ARG A 381 7.83 -11.41 -23.46
CA ARG A 381 7.39 -12.69 -24.04
C ARG A 381 8.16 -13.06 -25.28
N GLU A 382 8.53 -12.09 -26.11
CA GLU A 382 9.43 -12.30 -27.26
C GLU A 382 10.81 -12.82 -26.81
N GLN A 383 11.36 -12.26 -25.74
CA GLN A 383 12.62 -12.75 -25.17
C GLN A 383 12.50 -14.16 -24.55
N CYS A 384 11.29 -14.55 -24.15
CA CYS A 384 11.01 -15.79 -23.40
C CYS A 384 10.24 -16.86 -24.20
N LEU A 385 10.23 -16.79 -25.54
CA LEU A 385 9.47 -17.70 -26.41
C LEU A 385 9.71 -19.19 -26.13
N SER A 386 10.97 -19.58 -25.91
CA SER A 386 11.32 -20.98 -25.63
C SER A 386 10.73 -21.48 -24.30
N ALA A 387 10.68 -20.63 -23.27
CA ALA A 387 10.07 -20.95 -22.00
C ALA A 387 8.54 -21.09 -22.13
N LEU A 388 7.90 -20.18 -22.88
CA LEU A 388 6.46 -20.24 -23.16
C LEU A 388 6.07 -21.54 -23.88
N ALA A 389 6.84 -21.94 -24.89
CA ALA A 389 6.62 -23.21 -25.60
C ALA A 389 6.76 -24.42 -24.66
N TYR A 390 7.76 -24.41 -23.79
CA TYR A 390 7.96 -25.48 -22.81
C TYR A 390 6.82 -25.57 -21.79
N ILE A 391 6.41 -24.44 -21.22
CA ILE A 391 5.28 -24.36 -20.26
C ILE A 391 4.01 -24.92 -20.90
N ALA A 392 3.72 -24.55 -22.15
CA ALA A 392 2.54 -25.04 -22.87
C ALA A 392 2.56 -26.58 -23.04
N THR A 393 3.72 -27.16 -23.33
CA THR A 393 3.90 -28.61 -23.44
C THR A 393 3.68 -29.31 -22.10
N VAL A 394 4.29 -28.81 -21.02
CA VAL A 394 4.15 -29.40 -19.68
C VAL A 394 2.70 -29.31 -19.18
N SER A 395 2.02 -28.20 -19.43
CA SER A 395 0.61 -28.03 -19.06
C SER A 395 -0.31 -29.00 -19.81
N LYS A 396 -0.06 -29.25 -21.11
CA LYS A 396 -0.79 -30.25 -21.89
C LYS A 396 -0.58 -31.67 -21.36
N MET A 397 0.65 -32.03 -20.99
CA MET A 397 0.96 -33.34 -20.40
C MET A 397 0.24 -33.55 -19.06
N ARG A 398 0.09 -32.50 -18.24
CA ARG A 398 -0.65 -32.55 -16.97
C ARG A 398 -2.18 -32.59 -17.12
N ALA A 399 -2.71 -32.12 -18.25
CA ALA A 399 -4.14 -32.05 -18.52
C ALA A 399 -4.71 -33.31 -19.21
N GLN A 400 -3.84 -34.24 -19.67
CA GLN A 400 -4.31 -35.52 -20.20
C GLN A 400 -4.82 -36.39 -19.05
N PRO A 401 -6.03 -36.98 -19.15
CA PRO A 401 -6.44 -38.05 -18.24
C PRO A 401 -5.40 -39.17 -18.36
N LEU A 402 -4.97 -39.74 -17.24
CA LEU A 402 -4.22 -40.99 -17.23
C LEU A 402 -4.95 -41.96 -18.15
N THR A 403 -4.32 -42.36 -19.25
CA THR A 403 -4.89 -43.36 -20.14
C THR A 403 -5.04 -44.68 -19.38
N PRO A 404 -6.04 -45.53 -19.68
CA PRO A 404 -6.33 -46.76 -18.93
C PRO A 404 -5.21 -47.81 -18.92
N HIS A 405 -4.06 -47.51 -19.52
CA HIS A 405 -2.92 -48.41 -19.59
C HIS A 405 -2.00 -48.36 -18.36
N ASP A 406 -2.13 -47.35 -17.49
CA ASP A 406 -1.36 -47.28 -16.24
C ASP A 406 -1.98 -48.09 -15.09
N ASP A 407 -3.25 -48.52 -15.22
CA ASP A 407 -3.90 -49.43 -14.27
C ASP A 407 -3.40 -50.88 -14.38
N ALA A 408 -2.72 -51.23 -15.48
CA ALA A 408 -2.17 -52.58 -15.67
C ALA A 408 -0.89 -52.84 -14.85
N LEU A 409 -0.17 -51.78 -14.44
CA LEU A 409 1.02 -51.89 -13.57
C LEU A 409 0.68 -51.91 -12.07
N ALA A 410 -0.53 -51.46 -11.68
CA ALA A 410 -1.05 -51.62 -10.33
C ALA A 410 -1.66 -53.01 -10.08
N ALA A 411 -1.92 -53.80 -11.14
CA ALA A 411 -2.52 -55.13 -11.08
C ALA A 411 -1.51 -56.30 -10.99
N SER A 412 -0.21 -56.07 -11.19
CA SER A 412 0.82 -57.09 -10.91
C SER A 412 1.17 -57.06 -9.42
N GLY A 413 0.36 -57.75 -8.64
CA GLY A 413 0.42 -57.80 -7.18
C GLY A 413 1.80 -58.08 -6.60
N ILE A 414 2.27 -57.15 -5.78
CA ILE A 414 3.14 -57.43 -4.64
C ILE A 414 2.43 -56.83 -3.42
N PRO A 415 2.20 -57.58 -2.33
CA PRO A 415 1.11 -57.29 -1.41
C PRO A 415 1.45 -56.18 -0.42
N SER A 416 0.53 -55.22 -0.29
CA SER A 416 0.44 -54.35 0.87
C SER A 416 -0.10 -55.13 2.07
N CYS A 417 0.62 -55.12 3.20
CA CYS A 417 0.06 -55.48 4.49
C CYS A 417 0.27 -54.36 5.51
N SER A 418 -0.85 -53.74 5.86
CA SER A 418 -1.27 -53.40 7.23
C SER A 418 -0.83 -52.04 7.85
N ARG A 419 -1.72 -51.05 7.74
CA ARG A 419 -2.16 -50.20 8.88
C ARG A 419 -2.90 -51.11 9.89
N ALA A 420 -3.00 -50.95 11.21
CA ALA A 420 -2.84 -49.87 12.21
C ALA A 420 -2.70 -50.59 13.61
N PRO A 421 -2.77 -50.00 14.84
CA PRO A 421 -3.31 -48.69 15.22
C PRO A 421 -2.60 -47.89 16.35
N LEU A 422 -3.00 -46.61 16.45
CA LEU A 422 -3.25 -45.75 17.63
C LEU A 422 -2.24 -45.69 18.82
N LEU A 423 -1.77 -44.46 19.08
CA LEU A 423 -1.62 -43.71 20.37
C LEU A 423 -1.30 -44.47 21.68
N PRO A 424 -0.53 -43.88 22.63
CA PRO A 424 -0.44 -42.44 22.94
C PRO A 424 0.81 -41.74 22.42
#